data_AF-A0A7U3Z2K8-F1
#
_entry.id   AF-A0A7U3Z2K8-F1
#
_cell.length_a   1.000
_cell.length_b   1.000
_cell.length_c   1.000
_cell.angle_alpha   90.00
_cell.angle_beta   90.00
_cell.angle_gamma   90.00
#
_symmetry.space_group_name_H-M   'P 1'
#
loop_
_entity.id
_entity.type
_entity.pdbx_description
1 polymer ?
#
loop_
_entity_poly.entity_id
_entity_poly.type
_entity_poly.pdbx_seq_one_letter_code
_entity_poly.pdbx_strand_id
1 'polypeptide(L)'
;MLSFFGEWFSSFKQSSEDRVKSPVFGTFIFCWLSFNISSVLVLLLSKKPIEATLLSLSSKMDISDYLIGPLLTTALLLFMLPQIHLLVLKHQSGPLERAKAQQALSKEKNASSEFKIAQHEAKRKLAYRQEEQNIEHNINNVKKEIETLSAENERIRRDLDAAKELNSKVQLAVDNLNKHNETLQENFKDAAASSSSAQQVIHDLQKEIVLLKNESDKLTNNARYGASNHESMVEKNNAIIKAYPNLFQSDENGWNIVIKPEAHSYLQSYLPRS
;
A
#
# COMPACT_ATOMS: atom_id res chain seq x y z
N MET A 1 -87.30 25.71 40.07
CA MET A 1 -88.20 24.53 40.03
C MET A 1 -87.53 23.35 39.33
N LEU A 2 -87.13 23.46 38.05
CA LEU A 2 -86.44 22.36 37.35
C LEU A 2 -85.08 21.95 37.98
N SER A 3 -84.31 22.91 38.51
CA SER A 3 -83.04 22.64 39.21
C SER A 3 -83.23 21.80 40.48
N PHE A 4 -84.29 22.07 41.26
CA PHE A 4 -84.63 21.32 42.46
C PHE A 4 -85.00 19.86 42.15
N PHE A 5 -85.78 19.62 41.09
CA PHE A 5 -86.07 18.26 40.63
C PHE A 5 -84.83 17.56 40.05
N GLY A 6 -83.92 18.29 39.40
CA GLY A 6 -82.65 17.76 38.92
C GLY A 6 -81.70 17.35 40.06
N GLU A 7 -81.57 18.17 41.09
CA GLU A 7 -80.77 17.91 42.29
C GLU A 7 -81.38 16.80 43.17
N TRP A 8 -82.71 16.73 43.23
CA TRP A 8 -83.42 15.64 43.89
C TRP A 8 -83.29 14.32 43.12
N PHE A 9 -83.42 14.34 41.79
CA PHE A 9 -83.23 13.16 40.96
C PHE A 9 -81.79 12.67 40.97
N SER A 10 -80.79 13.56 41.00
CA SER A 10 -79.38 13.16 41.11
C SER A 10 -79.07 12.56 42.48
N SER A 11 -79.62 13.12 43.57
CA SER A 11 -79.48 12.57 44.93
C SER A 11 -80.21 11.23 45.10
N PHE A 12 -81.41 11.11 44.51
CA PHE A 12 -82.17 9.86 44.46
C PHE A 12 -81.46 8.81 43.61
N LYS A 13 -80.92 9.19 42.45
CA LYS A 13 -80.13 8.32 41.58
C LYS A 13 -78.89 7.82 42.32
N GLN A 14 -78.14 8.70 42.98
CA GLN A 14 -76.94 8.31 43.72
C GLN A 14 -77.27 7.33 44.87
N SER A 15 -78.28 7.64 45.68
CA SER A 15 -78.73 6.78 46.79
C SER A 15 -79.34 5.46 46.30
N SER A 16 -80.05 5.49 45.17
CA SER A 16 -80.60 4.29 44.53
C SER A 16 -79.50 3.46 43.88
N GLU A 17 -78.49 4.07 43.29
CA GLU A 17 -77.37 3.36 42.66
C GLU A 17 -76.55 2.61 43.71
N ASP A 18 -76.29 3.23 44.88
CA ASP A 18 -75.57 2.59 45.97
C ASP A 18 -76.37 1.47 46.66
N ARG A 19 -77.70 1.57 46.68
CA ARG A 19 -78.59 0.54 47.29
C ARG A 19 -79.00 -0.56 46.31
N VAL A 20 -79.17 -0.27 45.02
CA VAL A 20 -79.47 -1.26 43.96
C VAL A 20 -78.21 -2.09 43.65
N LYS A 21 -77.01 -1.58 43.93
CA LYS A 21 -75.76 -2.36 43.95
C LYS A 21 -75.75 -3.44 45.03
N SER A 22 -76.57 -3.33 46.08
CA SER A 22 -76.76 -4.41 47.05
C SER A 22 -77.67 -5.48 46.44
N PRO A 23 -77.16 -6.71 46.20
CA PRO A 23 -77.94 -7.79 45.58
C PRO A 23 -79.23 -8.08 46.34
N VAL A 24 -79.20 -7.96 47.67
CA VAL A 24 -80.34 -8.23 48.54
C VAL A 24 -81.46 -7.20 48.33
N PHE A 25 -81.10 -5.92 48.30
CA PHE A 25 -82.07 -4.84 48.19
C PHE A 25 -82.65 -4.72 46.78
N GLY A 26 -81.81 -4.87 45.75
CA GLY A 26 -82.26 -4.89 44.36
C GLY A 26 -83.21 -6.06 44.07
N THR A 27 -82.84 -7.28 44.49
CA THR A 27 -83.71 -8.45 44.33
C THR A 27 -85.00 -8.31 45.14
N PHE A 28 -84.95 -7.73 46.35
CA PHE A 28 -86.15 -7.45 47.14
C PHE A 28 -87.12 -6.51 46.44
N ILE A 29 -86.64 -5.37 45.95
CA ILE A 29 -87.49 -4.43 45.21
C ILE A 29 -88.06 -5.08 43.95
N PHE A 30 -87.27 -5.88 43.23
CA PHE A 30 -87.73 -6.58 42.04
C PHE A 30 -88.82 -7.61 42.35
N CYS A 31 -88.66 -8.40 43.42
CA CYS A 31 -89.68 -9.34 43.87
C CYS A 31 -90.92 -8.60 44.36
N TRP A 32 -90.75 -7.54 45.16
CA TRP A 32 -91.86 -6.73 45.66
C TRP A 32 -92.66 -6.10 44.52
N LEU A 33 -91.97 -5.54 43.51
CA LEU A 33 -92.61 -4.97 42.34
C LEU A 33 -93.32 -6.06 41.51
N SER A 34 -92.73 -7.24 41.39
CA SER A 34 -93.31 -8.36 40.64
C SER A 34 -94.60 -8.90 41.27
N PHE A 35 -94.65 -9.02 42.59
CA PHE A 35 -95.86 -9.42 43.33
C PHE A 35 -96.92 -8.32 43.35
N ASN A 36 -96.51 -7.05 43.46
CA ASN A 36 -97.41 -5.91 43.55
C ASN A 36 -97.66 -5.22 42.21
N ILE A 37 -97.33 -5.88 41.09
CA ILE A 37 -97.40 -5.28 39.76
C ILE A 37 -98.82 -4.84 39.40
N SER A 38 -99.83 -5.62 39.80
CA SER A 38 -101.23 -5.28 39.56
C SER A 38 -101.63 -3.99 40.27
N SER A 39 -101.15 -3.77 41.50
CA SER A 39 -101.40 -2.55 42.26
C SER A 39 -100.69 -1.34 41.67
N VAL A 40 -99.44 -1.53 41.23
CA VAL A 40 -98.66 -0.49 40.57
C VAL A 40 -99.28 -0.11 39.22
N LEU A 41 -99.73 -1.09 38.43
CA LEU A 41 -100.40 -0.86 37.15
C LEU A 41 -101.75 -0.16 37.33
N VAL A 42 -102.56 -0.55 38.33
CA VAL A 42 -103.82 0.14 38.63
C VAL A 42 -103.56 1.56 39.11
N LEU A 43 -102.54 1.80 39.93
CA LEU A 43 -102.20 3.14 40.39
C LEU A 43 -101.70 4.05 39.27
N LEU A 44 -100.94 3.52 38.30
CA LEU A 44 -100.38 4.30 37.19
C LEU A 44 -101.34 4.48 35.99
N LEU A 45 -102.18 3.48 35.68
CA LEU A 45 -103.04 3.47 34.47
C LEU A 45 -104.53 3.67 34.75
N SER A 46 -104.97 3.75 36.01
CA SER A 46 -106.39 3.97 36.33
C SER A 46 -106.86 5.34 35.87
N LYS A 47 -108.00 5.37 35.17
CA LYS A 47 -108.70 6.60 34.75
C LYS A 47 -109.58 7.20 35.86
N LYS A 48 -109.69 6.54 37.02
CA LYS A 48 -110.51 7.00 38.15
C LYS A 48 -109.76 8.08 38.95
N PRO A 49 -110.48 9.00 39.63
CA PRO A 49 -109.83 9.92 40.56
C PRO A 49 -108.99 9.13 41.58
N ILE A 50 -107.83 9.68 41.92
CA ILE A 50 -106.80 9.00 42.74
C ILE A 50 -107.39 8.48 44.06
N GLU A 51 -108.29 9.26 44.67
CA GLU A 51 -108.99 8.92 45.92
C GLU A 51 -109.82 7.63 45.81
N ALA A 52 -110.59 7.48 44.73
CA ALA A 52 -111.40 6.28 44.51
C ALA A 52 -110.53 5.05 44.18
N THR A 53 -109.39 5.26 43.50
CA THR A 53 -108.43 4.20 43.20
C THR A 53 -107.74 3.72 44.48
N LEU A 54 -107.32 4.64 45.35
CA LEU A 54 -106.68 4.33 46.64
C LEU A 54 -107.63 3.56 47.57
N LEU A 55 -108.91 3.97 47.64
CA LEU A 55 -109.91 3.28 48.47
C LEU A 55 -110.15 1.85 47.99
N SER A 56 -110.17 1.64 46.66
CA SER A 56 -110.34 0.32 46.05
C SER A 56 -109.12 -0.60 46.20
N LEU A 57 -107.94 -0.01 46.41
CA LEU A 57 -106.71 -0.75 46.66
C LEU A 57 -106.60 -1.11 48.14
N SER A 58 -106.91 -0.16 49.03
CA SER A 58 -106.86 -0.36 50.49
C SER A 58 -107.77 -1.49 50.97
N SER A 59 -108.87 -1.79 50.27
CA SER A 59 -109.76 -2.90 50.62
C SER A 59 -109.25 -4.28 50.19
N LYS A 60 -108.19 -4.33 49.38
CA LYS A 60 -107.61 -5.57 48.83
C LYS A 60 -106.17 -5.83 49.29
N MET A 61 -105.60 -4.96 50.14
CA MET A 61 -104.21 -5.09 50.55
C MET A 61 -104.07 -5.96 51.80
N ASP A 62 -103.85 -7.26 51.60
CA ASP A 62 -103.47 -8.16 52.68
C ASP A 62 -101.96 -8.05 52.97
N ILE A 63 -101.61 -7.68 54.21
CA ILE A 63 -100.21 -7.42 54.63
C ILE A 63 -99.26 -8.60 54.36
N SER A 64 -99.78 -9.83 54.40
CA SER A 64 -99.00 -11.04 54.13
C SER A 64 -98.50 -11.09 52.68
N ASP A 65 -99.38 -10.84 51.71
CA ASP A 65 -99.06 -10.95 50.29
C ASP A 65 -98.17 -9.79 49.81
N TYR A 66 -98.32 -8.62 50.43
CA TYR A 66 -97.57 -7.42 50.06
C TYR A 66 -96.14 -7.40 50.57
N LEU A 67 -95.84 -8.04 51.71
CA LEU A 67 -94.53 -7.94 52.35
C LEU A 67 -93.84 -9.28 52.58
N ILE A 68 -94.56 -10.29 53.07
CA ILE A 68 -93.97 -11.60 53.41
C ILE A 68 -93.65 -12.40 52.15
N GLY A 69 -94.56 -12.42 51.16
CA GLY A 69 -94.35 -13.09 49.87
C GLY A 69 -93.10 -12.61 49.13
N PRO A 70 -92.94 -11.29 48.90
CA PRO A 70 -91.72 -10.72 48.32
C PRO A 70 -90.45 -10.99 49.12
N LEU A 71 -90.52 -10.96 50.45
CA LEU A 71 -89.36 -11.21 51.30
C LEU A 71 -88.88 -12.67 51.20
N LEU A 72 -89.81 -13.62 51.25
CA LEU A 72 -89.52 -15.05 51.16
C LEU A 72 -88.98 -15.42 49.77
N THR A 73 -89.59 -14.91 48.70
CA THR A 73 -89.12 -15.16 47.33
C THR A 73 -87.77 -14.54 47.05
N THR A 74 -87.47 -13.37 47.65
CA THR A 74 -86.14 -12.77 47.60
C THR A 74 -85.10 -13.65 48.28
N ALA A 75 -85.38 -14.12 49.49
CA ALA A 75 -84.49 -15.03 50.20
C ALA A 75 -84.26 -16.34 49.42
N LEU A 76 -85.32 -16.89 48.83
CA LEU A 76 -85.26 -18.06 47.97
C LEU A 76 -84.41 -17.81 46.71
N LEU A 77 -84.61 -16.68 46.02
CA LEU A 77 -83.84 -16.33 44.82
C LEU A 77 -82.36 -16.11 45.11
N LEU A 78 -82.04 -15.40 46.19
CA LEU A 78 -80.65 -15.19 46.62
C LEU A 78 -79.94 -16.51 46.99
N PHE A 79 -80.68 -17.49 47.50
CA PHE A 79 -80.12 -18.81 47.78
C PHE A 79 -80.04 -19.72 46.54
N MET A 80 -81.07 -19.72 45.69
CA MET A 80 -81.16 -20.62 44.54
C MET A 80 -80.26 -20.17 43.38
N LEU A 81 -80.14 -18.87 43.13
CA LEU A 81 -79.40 -18.35 41.99
C LEU A 81 -77.90 -18.73 42.01
N PRO A 82 -77.17 -18.64 43.13
CA PRO A 82 -75.79 -19.12 43.21
C PRO A 82 -75.66 -20.62 42.96
N GLN A 83 -76.62 -21.43 43.40
CA GLN A 83 -76.59 -22.89 43.21
C GLN A 83 -76.77 -23.27 41.74
N ILE A 84 -77.71 -22.62 41.06
CA ILE A 84 -77.93 -22.79 39.62
C ILE A 84 -76.68 -22.35 38.84
N HIS A 85 -76.10 -21.20 39.20
CA HIS A 85 -74.85 -20.73 38.60
C HIS A 85 -73.72 -21.76 38.75
N LEU A 86 -73.53 -22.32 39.94
CA LEU A 86 -72.51 -23.33 40.21
C LEU A 86 -72.74 -24.62 39.40
N LEU A 87 -74.00 -25.05 39.23
CA LEU A 87 -74.34 -26.23 38.42
C LEU A 87 -74.00 -26.01 36.94
N VAL A 88 -74.34 -24.83 36.40
CA VAL A 88 -74.00 -24.44 35.02
C VAL A 88 -72.48 -24.40 34.84
N LEU A 89 -71.75 -23.80 35.78
CA LEU A 89 -70.29 -23.75 35.74
C LEU A 89 -69.67 -25.15 35.77
N LYS A 90 -70.20 -26.05 36.62
CA LYS A 90 -69.72 -27.44 36.68
C LYS A 90 -69.88 -28.13 35.32
N HIS A 91 -71.02 -27.94 34.65
CA HIS A 91 -71.25 -28.53 33.33
C HIS A 91 -70.36 -27.93 32.23
N GLN A 92 -70.06 -26.62 32.30
CA GLN A 92 -69.23 -25.92 31.33
C GLN A 92 -67.71 -26.03 31.57
N SER A 93 -67.30 -26.40 32.79
CA SER A 93 -65.89 -26.45 33.20
C SER A 93 -65.03 -27.38 32.33
N GLY A 94 -65.54 -28.56 31.94
CA GLY A 94 -64.78 -29.53 31.13
C GLY A 94 -64.38 -29.01 29.74
N PRO A 95 -65.32 -28.54 28.91
CA PRO A 95 -65.00 -27.90 27.64
C PRO A 95 -64.13 -26.65 27.78
N LEU A 96 -64.39 -25.83 28.82
CA LEU A 96 -63.64 -24.60 29.08
C LEU A 96 -62.17 -24.87 29.44
N GLU A 97 -61.91 -25.88 30.28
CA GLU A 97 -60.54 -26.28 30.63
C GLU A 97 -59.77 -26.83 29.42
N ARG A 98 -60.42 -27.65 28.58
CA ARG A 98 -59.80 -28.14 27.33
C ARG A 98 -59.46 -26.99 26.39
N ALA A 99 -60.36 -26.02 26.23
CA ALA A 99 -60.11 -24.83 25.43
C ALA A 99 -58.94 -24.00 26.00
N LYS A 100 -58.89 -23.80 27.32
CA LYS A 100 -57.77 -23.11 28.00
C LYS A 100 -56.44 -23.86 27.82
N ALA A 101 -56.43 -25.19 27.96
CA ALA A 101 -55.25 -26.01 27.77
C ALA A 101 -54.74 -25.95 26.31
N GLN A 102 -55.65 -26.04 25.33
CA GLN A 102 -55.30 -25.90 23.93
C GLN A 102 -54.76 -24.49 23.60
N GLN A 103 -55.34 -23.45 24.21
CA GLN A 103 -54.84 -22.09 24.07
C GLN A 103 -53.44 -21.93 24.70
N ALA A 104 -53.18 -22.54 25.86
CA ALA A 104 -51.87 -22.54 26.50
C ALA A 104 -50.82 -23.25 25.62
N LEU A 105 -51.12 -24.45 25.12
CA LEU A 105 -50.25 -25.18 24.19
C LEU A 105 -49.97 -24.39 22.90
N SER A 106 -50.99 -23.72 22.37
CA SER A 106 -50.84 -22.88 21.17
C SER A 106 -49.94 -21.67 21.44
N LYS A 107 -50.10 -21.02 22.60
CA LYS A 107 -49.23 -19.92 23.04
C LYS A 107 -47.78 -20.37 23.22
N GLU A 108 -47.56 -21.52 23.85
CA GLU A 108 -46.23 -22.09 24.04
C GLU A 108 -45.56 -22.43 22.70
N LYS A 109 -46.30 -23.06 21.78
CA LYS A 109 -45.81 -23.37 20.44
C LYS A 109 -45.45 -22.10 19.66
N ASN A 110 -46.29 -21.07 19.74
CA ASN A 110 -46.01 -19.78 19.09
C ASN A 110 -44.76 -19.12 19.68
N ALA A 111 -44.66 -19.05 21.02
CA ALA A 111 -43.49 -18.51 21.70
C ALA A 111 -42.20 -19.28 21.35
N SER A 112 -42.26 -20.61 21.25
CA SER A 112 -41.12 -21.44 20.82
C SER A 112 -40.73 -21.16 19.36
N SER A 113 -41.71 -20.97 18.47
CA SER A 113 -41.46 -20.60 17.08
C SER A 113 -40.82 -19.21 16.97
N GLU A 114 -41.35 -18.22 17.70
CA GLU A 114 -40.81 -16.86 17.76
C GLU A 114 -39.38 -16.86 18.31
N PHE A 115 -39.12 -17.62 19.37
CA PHE A 115 -37.77 -17.78 19.92
C PHE A 115 -36.80 -18.38 18.90
N LYS A 116 -37.22 -19.41 18.14
CA LYS A 116 -36.39 -19.98 17.08
C LYS A 116 -36.11 -18.97 15.97
N ILE A 117 -37.11 -18.20 15.54
CA ILE A 117 -36.95 -17.14 14.53
C ILE A 117 -35.95 -16.10 15.03
N ALA A 118 -36.12 -15.61 16.27
CA ALA A 118 -35.21 -14.65 16.88
C ALA A 118 -33.77 -15.20 17.01
N GLN A 119 -33.61 -16.49 17.35
CA GLN A 119 -32.30 -17.13 17.40
C GLN A 119 -31.65 -17.21 16.01
N HIS A 120 -32.42 -17.60 14.99
CA HIS A 120 -31.92 -17.63 13.61
C HIS A 120 -31.54 -16.24 13.11
N GLU A 121 -32.34 -15.22 13.43
CA GLU A 121 -32.03 -13.83 13.09
C GLU A 121 -30.79 -13.32 13.81
N ALA A 122 -30.64 -13.60 15.11
CA ALA A 122 -29.44 -13.26 15.87
C ALA A 122 -28.18 -13.94 15.30
N LYS A 123 -28.26 -15.23 14.97
CA LYS A 123 -27.16 -15.97 14.31
C LYS A 123 -26.83 -15.38 12.94
N ARG A 124 -27.84 -15.07 12.13
CA ARG A 124 -27.65 -14.42 10.83
C ARG A 124 -26.97 -13.07 10.97
N LYS A 125 -27.38 -12.25 11.94
CA LYS A 125 -26.78 -10.93 12.23
C LYS A 125 -25.34 -11.04 12.74
N LEU A 126 -25.01 -12.10 13.47
CA LEU A 126 -23.62 -12.37 13.89
C LEU A 126 -22.76 -12.80 12.70
N ALA A 127 -23.26 -13.71 11.86
CA ALA A 127 -22.57 -14.14 10.65
C ALA A 127 -22.30 -12.96 9.70
N TYR A 128 -23.30 -12.12 9.44
CA TYR A 128 -23.12 -10.91 8.63
C TYR A 128 -22.07 -9.96 9.21
N ARG A 129 -22.08 -9.71 10.54
CA ARG A 129 -21.07 -8.86 11.17
C ARG A 129 -19.65 -9.44 11.06
N GLN A 130 -19.51 -10.76 11.16
CA GLN A 130 -18.22 -11.43 10.97
C GLN A 130 -17.74 -11.31 9.52
N GLU A 131 -18.65 -11.48 8.56
CA GLU A 131 -18.35 -11.33 7.14
C GLU A 131 -17.96 -9.88 6.81
N GLU A 132 -18.71 -8.88 7.29
CA GLU A 132 -18.37 -7.47 7.15
C GLU A 132 -16.99 -7.15 7.73
N GLN A 133 -16.67 -7.65 8.94
CA GLN A 133 -15.35 -7.44 9.53
C GLN A 133 -14.23 -8.09 8.72
N ASN A 134 -14.48 -9.28 8.16
CA ASN A 134 -13.51 -9.97 7.31
C ASN A 134 -13.30 -9.21 5.98
N ILE A 135 -14.39 -8.74 5.36
CA ILE A 135 -14.34 -7.91 4.16
C ILE A 135 -13.57 -6.62 4.44
N GLU A 136 -13.88 -5.91 5.52
CA GLU A 136 -13.20 -4.67 5.92
C GLU A 136 -11.70 -4.91 6.18
N HIS A 137 -11.36 -6.01 6.87
CA HIS A 137 -9.97 -6.40 7.10
C HIS A 137 -9.24 -6.66 5.77
N ASN A 138 -9.87 -7.40 4.85
CA ASN A 138 -9.30 -7.66 3.53
C ASN A 138 -9.13 -6.39 2.71
N ILE A 139 -10.12 -5.48 2.73
CA ILE A 139 -10.02 -4.17 2.06
C ILE A 139 -8.83 -3.38 2.61
N ASN A 140 -8.67 -3.33 3.93
CA ASN A 140 -7.56 -2.61 4.56
C ASN A 140 -6.20 -3.25 4.23
N ASN A 141 -6.13 -4.57 4.18
CA ASN A 141 -4.90 -5.28 3.79
C ASN A 141 -4.53 -5.00 2.33
N VAL A 142 -5.49 -5.12 1.41
CA VAL A 142 -5.31 -4.80 -0.02
C VAL A 142 -4.90 -3.34 -0.19
N LYS A 143 -5.50 -2.42 0.56
CA LYS A 143 -5.13 -1.00 0.51
C LYS A 143 -3.69 -0.77 0.94
N LYS A 144 -3.25 -1.39 2.04
CA LYS A 144 -1.84 -1.33 2.47
C LYS A 144 -0.90 -1.92 1.43
N GLU A 145 -1.27 -3.04 0.82
CA GLU A 145 -0.48 -3.66 -0.25
C GLU A 145 -0.33 -2.73 -1.45
N ILE A 146 -1.44 -2.09 -1.90
CA ILE A 146 -1.42 -1.09 -2.97
C ILE A 146 -0.51 0.09 -2.61
N GLU A 147 -0.59 0.61 -1.38
CA GLU A 147 0.28 1.70 -0.91
C GLU A 147 1.76 1.28 -0.94
N THR A 148 2.08 0.07 -0.50
CA THR A 148 3.46 -0.45 -0.55
C THR A 148 3.97 -0.65 -1.97
N LEU A 149 3.16 -1.25 -2.86
CA LEU A 149 3.49 -1.47 -4.27
C LEU A 149 3.61 -0.15 -5.04
N SER A 150 2.79 0.85 -4.69
CA SER A 150 2.90 2.20 -5.26
C SER A 150 4.20 2.87 -4.84
N ALA A 151 4.58 2.78 -3.57
CA ALA A 151 5.85 3.31 -3.08
C ALA A 151 7.06 2.61 -3.71
N GLU A 152 6.98 1.29 -3.89
CA GLU A 152 8.01 0.50 -4.56
C GLU A 152 8.13 0.86 -6.05
N ASN A 153 7.01 1.00 -6.77
CA ASN A 153 7.02 1.45 -8.16
C ASN A 153 7.67 2.83 -8.32
N GLU A 154 7.37 3.77 -7.43
CA GLU A 154 8.00 5.09 -7.45
C GLU A 154 9.49 5.02 -7.15
N ARG A 155 9.93 4.10 -6.28
CA ARG A 155 11.37 3.84 -6.07
C ARG A 155 12.02 3.27 -7.34
N ILE A 156 11.42 2.24 -7.94
CA ILE A 156 11.91 1.60 -9.17
C ILE A 156 11.99 2.60 -10.31
N ARG A 157 11.02 3.51 -10.44
CA ARG A 157 11.05 4.60 -11.43
C ARG A 157 12.23 5.53 -11.23
N ARG A 158 12.50 5.96 -9.99
CA ARG A 158 13.67 6.78 -9.68
C ARG A 158 14.98 6.05 -10.00
N ASP A 159 15.07 4.78 -9.63
CA ASP A 159 16.25 3.95 -9.91
C ASP A 159 16.45 3.76 -11.42
N LEU A 160 15.37 3.59 -12.18
CA LEU A 160 15.39 3.50 -13.64
C LEU A 160 15.88 4.79 -14.29
N ASP A 161 15.39 5.95 -13.82
CA ASP A 161 15.81 7.24 -14.35
C ASP A 161 17.27 7.55 -14.01
N ALA A 162 17.72 7.21 -12.80
CA ALA A 162 19.13 7.31 -12.42
C ALA A 162 20.02 6.37 -13.28
N ALA A 163 19.58 5.14 -13.52
CA ALA A 163 20.29 4.19 -14.39
C ALA A 163 20.36 4.69 -15.84
N LYS A 164 19.30 5.31 -16.37
CA LYS A 164 19.30 5.92 -17.71
C LYS A 164 20.28 7.10 -17.80
N GLU A 165 20.31 7.95 -16.78
CA GLU A 165 21.27 9.06 -16.72
C GLU A 165 22.71 8.56 -16.64
N LEU A 166 22.97 7.52 -15.85
CA LEU A 166 24.29 6.91 -15.78
C LEU A 166 24.68 6.28 -17.11
N ASN A 167 23.75 5.60 -17.78
CA ASN A 167 24.00 4.99 -19.08
C ASN A 167 24.30 6.03 -20.17
N SER A 168 23.63 7.20 -20.15
CA SER A 168 23.95 8.29 -21.09
C SER A 168 25.35 8.87 -20.83
N LYS A 169 25.75 9.03 -19.56
CA LYS A 169 27.12 9.44 -19.19
C LYS A 169 28.16 8.43 -19.65
N VAL A 170 27.90 7.13 -19.46
CA VAL A 170 28.78 6.06 -19.94
C VAL A 170 28.90 6.09 -21.46
N GLN A 171 27.78 6.26 -22.17
CA GLN A 171 27.80 6.36 -23.64
C GLN A 171 28.66 7.53 -24.11
N LEU A 172 28.52 8.71 -23.51
CA LEU A 172 29.36 9.87 -23.82
C LEU A 172 30.85 9.61 -23.52
N ALA A 173 31.16 8.92 -22.42
CA ALA A 173 32.53 8.56 -22.08
C ALA A 173 33.12 7.57 -23.10
N VAL A 174 32.34 6.58 -23.54
CA VAL A 174 32.73 5.63 -24.60
C VAL A 174 33.00 6.38 -25.91
N ASP A 175 32.13 7.29 -26.32
CA ASP A 175 32.29 8.07 -27.55
C ASP A 175 33.56 8.94 -27.49
N ASN A 176 33.84 9.55 -26.34
CA ASN A 176 35.07 10.34 -26.12
C ASN A 176 36.33 9.47 -26.16
N LEU A 177 36.30 8.28 -25.53
CA LEU A 177 37.42 7.34 -25.57
C LEU A 177 37.67 6.82 -26.98
N ASN A 178 36.61 6.55 -27.76
CA ASN A 178 36.74 6.15 -29.16
C ASN A 178 37.42 7.23 -29.99
N LYS A 179 36.98 8.49 -29.88
CA LYS A 179 37.65 9.63 -30.53
C LYS A 179 39.12 9.75 -30.12
N HIS A 180 39.42 9.59 -28.83
CA HIS A 180 40.79 9.65 -28.35
C HIS A 180 41.66 8.52 -28.92
N ASN A 181 41.11 7.30 -29.00
CA ASN A 181 41.79 6.17 -29.63
C ASN A 181 42.03 6.39 -31.12
N GLU A 182 41.08 6.97 -31.86
CA GLU A 182 41.26 7.34 -33.27
C GLU A 182 42.42 8.34 -33.43
N THR A 183 42.45 9.39 -32.61
CA THR A 183 43.57 10.37 -32.61
C THR A 183 44.90 9.72 -32.24
N LEU A 184 44.91 8.82 -31.25
CA LEU A 184 46.11 8.08 -30.89
C LEU A 184 46.61 7.18 -32.02
N GLN A 185 45.71 6.51 -32.74
CA GLN A 185 46.08 5.71 -33.91
C GLN A 185 46.67 6.56 -35.04
N GLU A 186 46.11 7.74 -35.29
CA GLU A 186 46.65 8.69 -36.27
C GLU A 186 48.05 9.17 -35.86
N ASN A 187 48.21 9.62 -34.61
CA ASN A 187 49.52 9.99 -34.06
C ASN A 187 50.54 8.85 -34.13
N PHE A 188 50.12 7.61 -33.86
CA PHE A 188 50.99 6.43 -33.97
C PHE A 188 51.43 6.19 -35.42
N LYS A 189 50.53 6.37 -36.38
CA LYS A 189 50.84 6.23 -37.81
C LYS A 189 51.85 7.28 -38.25
N ASP A 190 51.67 8.53 -37.82
CA ASP A 190 52.59 9.62 -38.12
C ASP A 190 53.96 9.44 -37.46
N ALA A 191 53.97 8.99 -36.20
CA ALA A 191 55.20 8.64 -35.49
C ALA A 191 55.93 7.46 -36.16
N ALA A 192 55.20 6.43 -36.60
CA ALA A 192 55.77 5.30 -37.34
C ALA A 192 56.36 5.74 -38.69
N ALA A 193 55.68 6.62 -39.42
CA ALA A 193 56.19 7.19 -40.67
C ALA A 193 57.47 8.01 -40.44
N SER A 194 57.48 8.85 -39.41
CA SER A 194 58.65 9.65 -39.00
C SER A 194 59.81 8.78 -38.51
N SER A 195 59.52 7.67 -37.83
CA SER A 195 60.54 6.69 -37.40
C SER A 195 61.17 5.97 -38.59
N SER A 196 60.38 5.58 -39.59
CA SER A 196 60.86 4.95 -40.82
C SER A 196 61.76 5.89 -41.63
N SER A 197 61.39 7.17 -41.77
CA SER A 197 62.25 8.14 -42.45
C SER A 197 63.55 8.39 -41.69
N ALA A 198 63.50 8.50 -40.35
CA ALA A 198 64.70 8.61 -39.52
C ALA A 198 65.61 7.38 -39.65
N GLN A 199 65.04 6.16 -39.73
CA GLN A 199 65.80 4.92 -39.95
C GLN A 199 66.49 4.91 -41.32
N GLN A 200 65.84 5.40 -42.38
CA GLN A 200 66.47 5.56 -43.69
C GLN A 200 67.66 6.53 -43.62
N VAL A 201 67.48 7.69 -42.99
CA VAL A 201 68.56 8.67 -42.82
C VAL A 201 69.73 8.08 -42.02
N ILE A 202 69.47 7.36 -40.93
CA ILE A 202 70.52 6.68 -40.16
C ILE A 202 71.28 5.67 -41.03
N HIS A 203 70.57 4.89 -41.82
CA HIS A 203 71.19 3.91 -42.71
C HIS A 203 72.06 4.57 -43.81
N ASP A 204 71.60 5.68 -44.37
CA ASP A 204 72.38 6.41 -45.38
C ASP A 204 73.63 7.07 -44.77
N LEU A 205 73.51 7.65 -43.57
CA LEU A 205 74.67 8.15 -42.82
C LEU A 205 75.65 7.03 -42.45
N GLN A 206 75.16 5.83 -42.10
CA GLN A 206 76.02 4.67 -41.84
C GLN A 206 76.83 4.27 -43.06
N LYS A 207 76.23 4.28 -44.26
CA LYS A 207 76.94 4.04 -45.52
C LYS A 207 78.02 5.10 -45.76
N GLU A 208 77.68 6.37 -45.54
CA GLU A 208 78.62 7.48 -45.69
C GLU A 208 79.81 7.36 -44.73
N ILE A 209 79.57 7.03 -43.46
CA ILE A 209 80.63 6.76 -42.47
C ILE A 209 81.56 5.63 -42.94
N VAL A 210 81.02 4.54 -43.51
CA VAL A 210 81.84 3.43 -44.03
C VAL A 210 82.69 3.88 -45.21
N LEU A 211 82.14 4.68 -46.12
CA LEU A 211 82.89 5.23 -47.26
C LEU A 211 84.03 6.14 -46.80
N LEU A 212 83.74 7.10 -45.92
CA LEU A 212 84.73 8.01 -45.36
C LEU A 212 85.79 7.26 -44.56
N LYS A 213 85.42 6.20 -43.84
CA LYS A 213 86.38 5.34 -43.13
C LYS A 213 87.33 4.63 -44.10
N ASN A 214 86.80 4.03 -45.18
CA ASN A 214 87.61 3.40 -46.21
C ASN A 214 88.57 4.41 -46.88
N GLU A 215 88.11 5.64 -47.11
CA GLU A 215 88.94 6.72 -47.65
C GLU A 215 90.03 7.15 -46.66
N SER A 216 89.69 7.32 -45.38
CA SER A 216 90.64 7.59 -44.31
C SER A 216 91.69 6.48 -44.18
N ASP A 217 91.29 5.21 -44.27
CA ASP A 217 92.20 4.06 -44.24
C ASP A 217 93.15 4.05 -45.46
N LYS A 218 92.65 4.39 -46.66
CA LYS A 218 93.49 4.57 -47.86
C LYS A 218 94.52 5.68 -47.68
N LEU A 219 94.08 6.84 -47.20
CA LEU A 219 94.97 7.99 -46.95
C LEU A 219 96.02 7.64 -45.88
N THR A 220 95.63 6.95 -44.82
CA THR A 220 96.55 6.48 -43.77
C THR A 220 97.58 5.50 -44.31
N ASN A 221 97.15 4.54 -45.12
CA ASN A 221 98.07 3.61 -45.78
C ASN A 221 99.03 4.33 -46.74
N ASN A 222 98.53 5.26 -47.55
CA ASN A 222 99.36 6.07 -48.44
C ASN A 222 100.39 6.91 -47.68
N ALA A 223 99.98 7.54 -46.57
CA ALA A 223 100.87 8.27 -45.69
C ALA A 223 101.95 7.35 -45.09
N ARG A 224 101.59 6.12 -44.70
CA ARG A 224 102.52 5.11 -44.18
C ARG A 224 103.53 4.63 -45.24
N TYR A 225 103.08 4.38 -46.47
CA TYR A 225 103.97 4.06 -47.59
C TYR A 225 104.91 5.24 -47.91
N GLY A 226 104.39 6.46 -47.90
CA GLY A 226 105.17 7.68 -48.03
C GLY A 226 106.25 7.80 -46.95
N ALA A 227 105.89 7.57 -45.68
CA ALA A 227 106.82 7.59 -44.55
C ALA A 227 107.89 6.50 -44.63
N SER A 228 107.53 5.28 -45.02
CA SER A 228 108.50 4.18 -45.21
C SER A 228 109.46 4.42 -46.37
N ASN A 229 108.95 4.94 -47.50
CA ASN A 229 109.80 5.36 -48.61
C ASN A 229 110.72 6.52 -48.19
N HIS A 230 110.19 7.47 -47.41
CA HIS A 230 110.96 8.57 -46.87
C HIS A 230 112.10 8.06 -45.95
N GLU A 231 111.80 7.16 -45.02
CA GLU A 231 112.79 6.55 -44.12
C GLU A 231 113.88 5.79 -44.91
N SER A 232 113.49 5.02 -45.94
CA SER A 232 114.46 4.35 -46.83
C SER A 232 115.33 5.33 -47.61
N MET A 233 114.77 6.45 -48.09
CA MET A 233 115.55 7.49 -48.78
C MET A 233 116.52 8.18 -47.83
N VAL A 234 116.10 8.51 -46.61
CA VAL A 234 116.96 9.09 -45.57
C VAL A 234 118.08 8.11 -45.20
N GLU A 235 117.79 6.81 -45.07
CA GLU A 235 118.80 5.79 -44.79
C GLU A 235 119.83 5.67 -45.92
N LYS A 236 119.38 5.63 -47.18
CA LYS A 236 120.28 5.64 -48.36
C LYS A 236 121.11 6.92 -48.43
N ASN A 237 120.50 8.07 -48.16
CA ASN A 237 121.18 9.35 -48.15
C ASN A 237 122.25 9.41 -47.06
N ASN A 238 121.94 8.92 -45.86
CA ASN A 238 122.88 8.78 -44.76
C ASN A 238 124.02 7.81 -45.09
N ALA A 239 123.74 6.69 -45.77
CA ALA A 239 124.77 5.77 -46.23
C ALA A 239 125.74 6.43 -47.24
N ILE A 240 125.23 7.25 -48.17
CA ILE A 240 126.05 8.02 -49.11
C ILE A 240 126.90 9.06 -48.39
N ILE A 241 126.32 9.81 -47.45
CA ILE A 241 127.05 10.78 -46.61
C ILE A 241 128.16 10.08 -45.83
N LYS A 242 127.91 8.88 -45.28
CA LYS A 242 128.90 8.09 -44.54
C LYS A 242 130.01 7.52 -45.42
N ALA A 243 129.69 7.12 -46.65
CA ALA A 243 130.68 6.62 -47.61
C ALA A 243 131.60 7.75 -48.14
N TYR A 244 131.07 8.98 -48.23
CA TYR A 244 131.79 10.13 -48.78
C TYR A 244 131.65 11.36 -47.87
N PRO A 245 132.17 11.32 -46.64
CA PRO A 245 131.96 12.37 -45.64
C PRO A 245 132.63 13.69 -46.01
N ASN A 246 133.58 13.65 -46.97
CA ASN A 246 134.30 14.83 -47.44
C ASN A 246 133.61 15.52 -48.63
N LEU A 247 132.61 14.88 -49.25
CA LEU A 247 131.90 15.38 -50.45
C LEU A 247 130.46 15.81 -50.16
N PHE A 248 129.78 15.13 -49.24
CA PHE A 248 128.36 15.32 -48.98
C PHE A 248 128.05 15.63 -47.51
N GLN A 249 126.98 16.38 -47.28
CA GLN A 249 126.40 16.66 -45.98
C GLN A 249 124.86 16.63 -46.07
N SER A 250 124.20 16.54 -44.92
CA SER A 250 122.74 16.65 -44.86
C SER A 250 122.29 18.11 -45.03
N ASP A 251 121.15 18.29 -45.70
CA ASP A 251 120.28 19.47 -45.63
C ASP A 251 119.87 19.78 -44.16
N GLU A 252 119.56 21.04 -43.85
CA GLU A 252 119.04 21.53 -42.57
C GLU A 252 117.86 20.72 -42.04
N ASN A 253 117.00 20.21 -42.92
CA ASN A 253 115.85 19.40 -42.51
C ASN A 253 116.18 17.90 -42.34
N GLY A 254 117.31 17.41 -42.86
CA GLY A 254 117.66 15.98 -42.83
C GLY A 254 117.27 15.14 -44.06
N TRP A 255 116.61 15.73 -45.06
CA TRP A 255 115.86 14.98 -46.09
C TRP A 255 116.69 14.74 -47.37
N ASN A 256 117.57 15.69 -47.70
CA ASN A 256 118.32 15.70 -48.95
C ASN A 256 119.83 15.70 -48.70
N ILE A 257 120.56 15.15 -49.67
CA ILE A 257 122.02 15.24 -49.71
C ILE A 257 122.39 16.57 -50.36
N VAL A 258 123.24 17.34 -49.69
CA VAL A 258 123.82 18.59 -50.22
C VAL A 258 125.32 18.37 -50.37
N ILE A 259 125.90 18.84 -51.48
CA ILE A 259 127.36 18.80 -51.69
C ILE A 259 128.01 19.81 -50.74
N LYS A 260 129.06 19.39 -50.02
CA LYS A 260 129.81 20.30 -49.15
C LYS A 260 130.42 21.45 -49.96
N PRO A 261 130.31 22.71 -49.50
CA PRO A 261 130.90 23.87 -50.20
C PRO A 261 132.40 23.70 -50.47
N GLU A 262 133.11 23.01 -49.57
CA GLU A 262 134.54 22.72 -49.64
C GLU A 262 134.91 21.70 -50.73
N ALA A 263 133.97 20.82 -51.11
CA ALA A 263 134.18 19.80 -52.13
C ALA A 263 133.83 20.27 -53.55
N HIS A 264 133.14 21.41 -53.65
CA HIS A 264 132.75 22.05 -54.90
C HIS A 264 133.97 22.44 -55.75
N SER A 265 135.05 22.87 -55.11
CA SER A 265 136.35 23.19 -55.75
C SER A 265 137.10 21.95 -56.25
N TYR A 266 136.87 20.77 -55.65
CA TYR A 266 137.48 19.50 -56.07
C TYR A 266 136.73 18.86 -57.26
N LEU A 267 135.40 18.89 -57.26
CA LEU A 267 134.58 18.32 -58.35
C LEU A 267 134.60 19.16 -59.64
N GLN A 268 134.76 20.48 -59.54
CA GLN A 268 134.94 21.34 -60.72
C GLN A 268 136.24 21.06 -61.51
N SER A 269 137.23 20.37 -60.90
CA SER A 269 138.48 19.98 -61.57
C SER A 269 138.36 18.69 -62.42
N TYR A 270 137.28 17.92 -62.26
CA TYR A 270 137.01 16.66 -62.97
C TYR A 270 135.75 16.70 -63.85
N LEU A 271 135.05 17.82 -63.90
CA LEU A 271 133.99 18.06 -64.86
C LEU A 271 134.62 18.56 -66.18
N PRO A 272 134.36 17.89 -67.33
CA PRO A 272 134.82 18.39 -68.61
C PRO A 272 134.18 19.77 -68.84
N ARG A 273 135.00 20.76 -69.25
CA ARG A 273 134.49 22.03 -69.75
C ARG A 273 133.61 21.74 -70.98
N SER A 274 132.29 21.85 -70.78
CA SER A 274 131.28 22.04 -71.82
C SER A 274 130.41 23.21 -71.40
#